data_AF-A0A962SX79-F1
#
_entry.id   AF-A0A962SX79-F1
#
_cell.length_a   1.000
_cell.length_b   1.000
_cell.length_c   1.000
_cell.angle_alpha   90.00
_cell.angle_beta   90.00
_cell.angle_gamma   90.00
#
_symmetry.space_group_name_H-M   'P 1'
#
loop_
_entity.id
_entity.type
_entity.pdbx_description
1 polymer ?
#
loop_
_entity_poly.entity_id
_entity_poly.type
_entity_poly.pdbx_seq_one_letter_code
_entity_poly.pdbx_strand_id
1 'polypeptide(L)'
;MDFLGNIRDEIELAIQSGAQGSELADEILLRLCQIIGGGEVYWPRIDRAARNAAIHSDRSKGYSLEEIAKRNNCSRATVYRVLLKK
;
A
#
# COMPACT_ATOMS: atom_id res chain seq x y z
N MET A 1 0.32 11.62 12.49
CA MET A 1 0.96 11.85 11.18
C MET A 1 0.61 10.68 10.27
N ASP A 2 0.20 10.97 9.04
CA ASP A 2 -0.01 9.96 8.01
C ASP A 2 1.35 9.57 7.44
N PHE A 3 1.72 8.29 7.57
CA PHE A 3 2.98 7.76 7.04
C PHE A 3 3.12 7.98 5.53
N LEU A 4 2.00 7.91 4.80
CA LEU A 4 1.99 8.17 3.36
C LEU A 4 2.15 9.67 3.04
N GLY A 5 1.72 10.55 3.94
CA GLY A 5 1.98 11.99 3.85
C GLY A 5 3.47 12.30 3.97
N ASN A 6 4.13 11.74 4.99
CA ASN A 6 5.57 11.94 5.20
C ASN A 6 6.42 11.42 4.03
N ILE A 7 6.02 10.30 3.41
CA ILE A 7 6.70 9.79 2.20
C ILE A 7 6.53 10.74 1.01
N ARG A 8 5.34 11.32 0.84
CA ARG A 8 5.07 12.24 -0.27
C ARG A 8 5.92 13.51 -0.14
N ASP A 9 5.98 14.08 1.05
CA ASP A 9 6.77 15.30 1.30
C ASP A 9 8.26 15.09 0.97
N GLU A 10 8.79 13.91 1.25
CA GLU A 10 10.20 13.59 1.06
C GLU A 10 10.55 13.27 -0.41
N ILE A 11 9.58 12.72 -1.15
CA ILE A 11 9.68 12.63 -2.61
C ILE A 11 9.63 14.03 -3.24
N GLU A 12 8.76 14.92 -2.74
CA GLU A 12 8.69 16.31 -3.23
C GLU A 12 10.00 17.07 -2.96
N LEU A 13 10.63 16.87 -1.81
CA LEU A 13 11.95 17.43 -1.51
C LEU A 13 13.05 16.91 -2.46
N ALA A 14 13.02 15.63 -2.83
CA ALA A 14 13.93 15.08 -3.84
C ALA A 14 13.70 15.68 -5.23
N ILE A 15 12.43 15.90 -5.62
CA ILE A 15 12.10 16.51 -6.92
C ILE A 15 12.56 17.97 -6.97
N GLN A 16 12.46 18.69 -5.85
CA GLN A 16 12.87 20.09 -5.74
C GLN A 16 14.39 20.30 -5.77
N SER A 17 15.21 19.24 -5.62
CA SER A 17 16.67 19.32 -5.74
C SER A 17 17.14 19.62 -7.17
N GLY A 18 16.28 19.37 -8.17
CA GLY A 18 16.60 19.53 -9.59
C GLY A 18 17.30 18.31 -10.22
N ALA A 19 17.53 17.24 -9.44
CA ALA A 19 18.05 15.98 -9.94
C ALA A 19 17.10 15.36 -10.99
N GLN A 20 17.66 14.64 -11.97
CA GLN A 20 16.89 13.97 -13.02
C GLN A 20 17.40 12.55 -13.28
N GLY A 21 16.55 11.72 -13.89
CA GLY A 21 16.94 10.36 -14.27
C GLY A 21 17.33 9.50 -13.07
N SER A 22 18.47 8.82 -13.16
CA SER A 22 18.98 7.94 -12.10
C SER A 22 19.34 8.68 -10.81
N GLU A 23 19.81 9.92 -10.90
CA GLU A 23 20.21 10.74 -9.75
C GLU A 23 19.01 11.06 -8.86
N LEU A 24 17.86 11.37 -9.47
CA LEU A 24 16.60 11.58 -8.73
C LEU A 24 16.15 10.30 -8.03
N ALA A 25 16.30 9.14 -8.68
CA ALA A 25 15.92 7.86 -8.09
C ALA A 25 16.77 7.55 -6.85
N ASP A 26 18.08 7.81 -6.91
CA ASP A 26 19.00 7.60 -5.79
C ASP A 26 18.69 8.55 -4.61
N GLU A 27 18.34 9.80 -4.90
CA GLU A 27 17.97 10.77 -3.86
C GLU A 27 16.66 10.40 -3.15
N ILE A 28 15.64 9.97 -3.91
CA ILE A 28 14.39 9.46 -3.34
C ILE A 28 14.68 8.25 -2.44
N LEU A 29 15.48 7.30 -2.91
CA LEU A 29 15.83 6.11 -2.14
C LEU A 29 16.55 6.46 -0.84
N LEU A 30 17.51 7.39 -0.88
CA LEU A 30 18.25 7.84 0.30
C LEU A 30 17.33 8.46 1.34
N ARG A 31 16.44 9.37 0.93
CA ARG A 31 15.49 10.04 1.83
C ARG A 31 14.49 9.06 2.45
N LEU A 32 13.95 8.16 1.63
CA LEU A 32 13.08 7.09 2.14
C LEU A 32 13.83 6.21 3.14
N CYS A 33 15.08 5.84 2.86
CA CYS A 33 15.89 5.04 3.79
C CYS A 33 16.21 5.77 5.10
N GLN A 34 16.35 7.10 5.11
CA GLN A 34 16.55 7.89 6.34
C GLN A 34 15.30 7.90 7.24
N ILE A 35 14.11 7.97 6.63
CA ILE A 35 12.83 7.93 7.35
C ILE A 35 12.57 6.52 7.89
N ILE A 36 13.00 5.51 7.14
CA ILE A 36 12.67 4.12 7.36
C ILE A 36 13.73 3.39 8.22
N GLY A 37 14.98 3.90 8.25
CA GLY A 37 16.12 3.27 8.90
C GLY A 37 16.16 3.42 10.42
N GLY A 38 16.11 2.29 11.13
CA GLY A 38 16.23 2.18 12.59
C GLY A 38 15.68 0.89 13.18
N GLY A 39 14.84 0.16 12.44
CA GLY A 39 14.35 -1.17 12.79
C GLY A 39 14.00 -1.96 11.53
N GLU A 40 13.88 -3.29 11.63
CA GLU A 40 13.43 -4.14 10.52
C GLU A 40 12.17 -3.54 9.87
N VAL A 41 12.29 -3.21 8.59
CA VAL A 41 11.21 -2.55 7.87
C VAL A 41 10.15 -3.58 7.53
N TYR A 42 9.11 -3.66 8.35
CA TYR A 42 7.88 -4.29 7.92
C TYR A 42 7.22 -3.37 6.90
N TRP A 43 7.40 -3.64 5.60
CA TRP A 43 6.54 -3.06 4.57
C TRP A 43 5.13 -3.61 4.83
N PRO A 44 4.17 -2.80 5.35
CA PRO A 44 2.81 -3.25 5.37
C PRO A 44 2.50 -3.58 3.91
N ARG A 45 1.92 -4.75 3.62
CA ARG A 45 1.33 -4.95 2.30
C ARG A 45 0.30 -3.82 2.18
N ILE A 46 0.68 -2.73 1.50
CA ILE A 46 -0.04 -1.45 1.35
C ILE A 46 -1.50 -1.71 0.97
N ASP A 47 -1.73 -2.85 0.33
CA ASP A 47 -3.02 -3.30 -0.14
C ASP A 47 -3.88 -4.04 0.90
N ARG A 48 -3.52 -4.24 2.18
CA ARG A 48 -4.43 -4.98 3.08
C ARG A 48 -5.71 -4.20 3.37
N ALA A 49 -5.60 -2.93 3.76
CA ALA A 49 -6.76 -2.11 4.05
C ALA A 49 -7.56 -1.81 2.76
N ALA A 50 -6.85 -1.47 1.67
CA ALA A 50 -7.46 -1.23 0.36
C ALA A 50 -8.16 -2.47 -0.20
N ARG A 51 -7.51 -3.64 -0.22
CA ARG A 51 -8.15 -4.92 -0.59
C ARG A 51 -9.32 -5.27 0.31
N ASN A 52 -9.24 -5.05 1.62
CA ASN A 52 -10.36 -5.34 2.51
C ASN A 52 -11.56 -4.44 2.18
N ALA A 53 -11.33 -3.15 1.94
CA ALA A 53 -12.36 -2.22 1.49
C ALA A 53 -12.95 -2.63 0.13
N ALA A 54 -12.11 -3.06 -0.81
CA ALA A 54 -12.53 -3.58 -2.11
C ALA A 54 -13.37 -4.88 -1.97
N ILE A 55 -12.98 -5.79 -1.08
CA ILE A 55 -13.75 -7.00 -0.73
C ILE A 55 -15.15 -6.63 -0.17
N HIS A 56 -15.23 -5.65 0.75
CA HIS A 56 -16.52 -5.18 1.26
C HIS A 56 -17.36 -4.50 0.18
N SER A 57 -16.75 -3.71 -0.70
CA SER A 57 -17.43 -3.06 -1.84
C SER A 57 -17.95 -4.08 -2.86
N ASP A 58 -17.17 -5.10 -3.20
CA ASP A 58 -17.65 -6.15 -4.09
C ASP A 58 -18.74 -7.00 -3.42
N ARG A 59 -18.69 -7.19 -2.09
CA ARG A 59 -19.77 -7.84 -1.36
C ARG A 59 -21.07 -7.03 -1.39
N SER A 60 -21.02 -5.71 -1.24
CA SER A 60 -22.22 -4.87 -1.30
C SER A 60 -22.84 -4.80 -2.69
N LYS A 61 -22.03 -5.01 -3.75
CA LYS A 61 -22.49 -5.17 -5.14
C LYS A 61 -23.12 -6.53 -5.43
N GLY A 62 -23.13 -7.46 -4.46
CA GLY A 62 -23.80 -8.76 -4.60
C GLY A 62 -22.94 -9.86 -5.24
N TYR A 63 -21.64 -9.64 -5.46
CA TYR A 63 -20.77 -10.69 -6.00
C TYR A 63 -20.65 -11.88 -5.05
N SER A 64 -20.47 -13.07 -5.63
CA SER A 64 -20.19 -14.29 -4.88
C SER A 64 -18.77 -14.26 -4.29
N LEU A 65 -18.53 -15.04 -3.24
CA LEU A 65 -17.21 -15.09 -2.59
C LEU A 65 -16.09 -15.53 -3.53
N GLU A 66 -16.40 -16.34 -4.54
CA GLU A 66 -15.44 -16.79 -5.53
C GLU A 66 -15.08 -15.69 -6.53
N GLU A 67 -16.08 -14.93 -6.99
CA GLU A 67 -15.84 -13.78 -7.87
C GLU A 67 -15.04 -12.69 -7.15
N ILE A 68 -15.36 -12.42 -5.88
CA ILE A 68 -14.62 -11.46 -5.05
C ILE A 68 -13.15 -11.89 -4.92
N ALA A 69 -12.89 -13.18 -4.67
CA ALA A 69 -11.54 -13.72 -4.55
C ALA A 69 -10.73 -13.54 -5.85
N LYS A 70 -11.34 -13.84 -7.01
CA LYS A 70 -10.72 -13.65 -8.33
C LYS A 70 -10.43 -12.18 -8.62
N ARG A 71 -11.41 -11.29 -8.40
CA ARG A 71 -11.28 -9.84 -8.65
C ARG A 71 -10.20 -9.17 -7.80
N ASN A 72 -10.04 -9.62 -6.56
CA ASN A 72 -9.10 -9.06 -5.60
C ASN A 72 -7.79 -9.87 -5.50
N ASN A 73 -7.55 -10.76 -6.47
CA ASN A 73 -6.37 -11.64 -6.58
C ASN A 73 -5.95 -12.26 -5.24
N CYS A 74 -6.91 -12.86 -4.52
CA CYS A 74 -6.68 -13.44 -3.20
C CYS A 74 -7.43 -14.75 -3.00
N SER A 75 -7.08 -15.50 -1.96
CA SER A 75 -7.74 -16.78 -1.67
C SER A 75 -9.16 -16.58 -1.12
N ARG A 76 -10.06 -17.54 -1.37
CA ARG A 76 -11.40 -17.57 -0.73
C ARG A 76 -11.32 -17.46 0.78
N ALA A 77 -10.33 -18.10 1.41
CA ALA A 77 -10.08 -18.00 2.85
C ALA A 77 -9.77 -16.56 3.30
N THR A 78 -9.12 -15.75 2.46
CA THR A 78 -8.88 -14.33 2.72
C THR A 78 -10.19 -13.54 2.70
N VAL A 79 -11.03 -13.76 1.69
CA VAL A 79 -12.36 -13.13 1.59
C VAL A 79 -13.22 -13.49 2.81
N TYR A 80 -13.28 -14.77 3.19
CA TYR A 80 -13.99 -15.23 4.38
C TYR A 80 -13.49 -14.53 5.65
N ARG A 81 -12.17 -14.44 5.83
CA ARG A 81 -11.58 -13.80 7.00
C ARG A 81 -11.94 -12.32 7.09
N VAL A 82 -12.00 -11.62 5.96
CA VAL A 82 -12.34 -10.19 5.90
C VAL A 82 -13.83 -9.95 6.16
N LEU A 83 -14.71 -10.79 5.61
CA LEU A 83 -16.15 -10.59 5.73
C LEU A 83 -16.77 -11.13 7.03
N LEU A 84 -16.16 -12.14 7.67
CA LEU A 84 -16.75 -12.84 8.82
C LEU A 84 -16.06 -12.60 10.16
N LYS A 85 -14.84 -12.03 10.22
CA LYS A 85 -14.29 -11.61 11.52
C LYS A 85 -14.94 -10.29 11.93
N LYS A 86 -15.78 -10.36 12.98
CA LYS A 86 -16.07 -9.21 13.85
C LYS A 86 -14.86 -8.92 14.74
#